data_AF-A0AAD5XUN5-F1
#
_entry.id   AF-A0AAD5XUN5-F1
#
_cell.length_a   1.000
_cell.length_b   1.000
_cell.length_c   1.000
_cell.angle_alpha   90.00
_cell.angle_beta   90.00
_cell.angle_gamma   90.00
#
_symmetry.space_group_name_H-M   'P 1'
#
loop_
_entity.id
_entity.type
_entity.pdbx_description
1 polymer ?
#
loop_
_entity_poly.entity_id
_entity_poly.type
_entity_poly.pdbx_seq_one_letter_code
_entity_poly.pdbx_strand_id
1 'polypeptide(L)'
;MLPSVLSKPPPSLPIPGGPLLRAPAQPPKPSEEQIMKGGHALRKMKQYCEEVFALNSQYIKRIYEIEAVTQNFALVKQGLEAQLQEKNDKIAQLLQKGQQEQRVSRAQEEVEKLLHEDMRKRLKAEKKIIELEKTIEDIKREHSEQIKSVEEEATRNDSQKQLLIDQEKEIERLRRVVRDMEYDLDEQRVLSLKFERKSGQMEKELTELTQKHEYLLVSEAGYREENIQLQKRVRDLLDANREVTLNYQAVKKNQEHKRSEFEALAIELEEAKTACQIAIRQRKQLQVDFNAIVKQRNELVDKGKTMESTLTRKEKDISDLLTKVNDTINDYEQKLEKKEEQMWQMSLQITEAVEKATVPEPAPPPQNIEEKKMRLDVDPDFIDNLEKKFQAKERILQHEIDKLREVNATKERQLGKLGEKITELSKEQYLPRMERLKVIESDIKSKMEEYALAEESMETGFLCPRDVKLFHKPTTLIPCGHTYCQECVEALTEENYNIPKCQLCTTKVTGTFRNEQLECVGEQFAGRKSLTLSFLDWVKQLRVTLPSEIEEAIV
;
A
#
# COMPACT_ATOMS: atom_id res chain seq x y z
N MET A 1 -32.01 148.19 -82.60
CA MET A 1 -30.66 147.81 -82.13
C MET A 1 -30.82 146.89 -80.91
N LEU A 2 -30.23 145.70 -80.95
CA LEU A 2 -30.13 144.71 -79.86
C LEU A 2 -29.32 145.27 -78.66
N PRO A 3 -29.58 144.87 -77.40
CA PRO A 3 -28.97 143.66 -76.77
C PRO A 3 -29.89 142.92 -75.73
N SER A 4 -29.86 141.60 -75.58
CA SER A 4 -28.98 140.73 -74.73
C SER A 4 -28.91 141.08 -73.23
N VAL A 5 -29.69 140.38 -72.37
CA VAL A 5 -29.38 140.15 -70.92
C VAL A 5 -30.07 138.88 -70.40
N LEU A 6 -29.23 137.95 -69.92
CA LEU A 6 -29.37 136.95 -68.83
C LEU A 6 -30.74 136.77 -68.14
N SER A 7 -31.28 135.54 -68.17
CA SER A 7 -32.32 135.08 -67.24
C SER A 7 -31.90 133.78 -66.53
N LYS A 8 -32.19 133.78 -65.22
CA LYS A 8 -31.75 132.88 -64.15
C LYS A 8 -32.21 131.41 -64.31
N PRO A 9 -31.51 130.44 -63.69
CA PRO A 9 -31.95 129.05 -63.66
C PRO A 9 -33.22 128.87 -62.78
N PRO A 10 -34.07 127.87 -63.08
CA PRO A 10 -35.27 127.59 -62.29
C PRO A 10 -34.94 126.97 -60.92
N PRO A 11 -35.82 127.13 -59.91
CA PRO A 11 -35.56 126.69 -58.54
C PRO A 11 -35.66 125.17 -58.40
N SER A 12 -34.73 124.60 -57.64
CA SER A 12 -34.70 123.20 -57.21
C SER A 12 -35.93 122.82 -56.39
N LEU A 13 -36.54 121.67 -56.72
CA LEU A 13 -37.63 121.05 -55.97
C LEU A 13 -37.17 120.64 -54.55
N PRO A 14 -38.08 120.65 -53.54
CA PRO A 14 -37.73 120.33 -52.17
C PRO A 14 -37.58 118.83 -51.92
N ILE A 15 -36.56 118.50 -51.13
CA ILE A 15 -36.24 117.18 -50.60
C ILE A 15 -37.35 116.72 -49.62
N PRO A 16 -37.96 115.54 -49.79
CA PRO A 16 -38.93 115.02 -48.82
C PRO A 16 -38.18 114.35 -47.67
N GLY A 17 -37.97 115.10 -46.58
CA GLY A 17 -37.32 114.62 -45.37
C GLY A 17 -37.74 115.44 -44.14
N GLY A 18 -39.03 115.41 -43.80
CA GLY A 18 -39.57 115.95 -42.54
C GLY A 18 -39.86 114.81 -41.55
N PRO A 19 -39.69 115.02 -40.23
CA PRO A 19 -39.64 113.94 -39.24
C PRO A 19 -40.99 113.24 -39.07
N LEU A 20 -40.97 111.90 -39.16
CA LEU A 20 -42.09 110.98 -38.90
C LEU A 20 -42.67 111.22 -37.50
N LEU A 21 -43.98 111.49 -37.44
CA LEU A 21 -44.74 111.61 -36.20
C LEU A 21 -44.85 110.25 -35.50
N ARG A 22 -44.60 110.26 -34.18
CA ARG A 22 -44.55 109.09 -33.30
C ARG A 22 -45.94 108.44 -33.16
N ALA A 23 -46.03 107.14 -33.38
CA ALA A 23 -47.27 106.37 -33.22
C ALA A 23 -47.69 106.25 -31.73
N PRO A 24 -49.00 106.24 -31.41
CA PRO A 24 -49.49 106.12 -30.03
C PRO A 24 -49.28 104.70 -29.47
N ALA A 25 -48.90 104.60 -28.20
CA ALA A 25 -48.70 103.34 -27.48
C ALA A 25 -50.04 102.61 -27.20
N GLN A 26 -50.03 101.28 -27.20
CA GLN A 26 -51.24 100.45 -27.05
C GLN A 26 -51.88 100.54 -25.65
N PRO A 27 -53.22 100.42 -25.54
CA PRO A 27 -53.94 100.57 -24.28
C PRO A 27 -53.70 99.37 -23.32
N PRO A 28 -53.61 99.61 -22.00
CA PRO A 28 -53.35 98.55 -21.02
C PRO A 28 -54.58 97.65 -20.81
N LYS A 29 -54.39 96.32 -20.87
CA LYS A 29 -55.43 95.31 -20.56
C LYS A 29 -55.59 95.16 -19.03
N PRO A 30 -56.81 95.31 -18.47
CA PRO A 30 -57.05 95.12 -17.03
C PRO A 30 -57.14 93.62 -16.65
N SER A 31 -56.60 93.25 -15.48
CA SER A 31 -56.65 91.87 -14.96
C SER A 31 -57.95 91.55 -14.21
N GLU A 32 -58.27 90.27 -14.13
CA GLU A 32 -59.59 89.71 -13.74
C GLU A 32 -60.05 90.08 -12.31
N GLU A 33 -59.13 90.43 -11.39
CA GLU A 33 -59.46 90.96 -10.06
C GLU A 33 -59.76 92.47 -10.03
N GLN A 34 -59.33 93.25 -11.03
CA GLN A 34 -59.50 94.70 -11.07
C GLN A 34 -60.90 95.16 -11.50
N ILE A 35 -61.70 94.23 -12.03
CA ILE A 35 -63.08 94.47 -12.49
C ILE A 35 -64.07 94.58 -11.31
N MET A 36 -63.72 94.04 -10.13
CA MET A 36 -64.62 94.02 -8.95
C MET A 36 -64.56 95.26 -8.05
N LYS A 37 -63.59 96.18 -8.24
CA LYS A 37 -63.49 97.44 -7.46
C LYS A 37 -63.15 98.62 -8.38
N GLY A 38 -64.14 99.02 -9.18
CA GLY A 38 -64.07 99.88 -10.38
C GLY A 38 -63.52 101.31 -10.26
N GLY A 39 -62.81 101.69 -9.20
CA GLY A 39 -62.30 103.06 -9.05
C GLY A 39 -60.92 103.33 -9.64
N HIS A 40 -60.07 102.31 -9.82
CA HIS A 40 -58.66 102.53 -10.20
C HIS A 40 -58.38 102.33 -11.70
N ALA A 41 -59.00 101.33 -12.34
CA ALA A 41 -58.84 101.09 -13.78
C ALA A 41 -59.39 102.26 -14.64
N LEU A 42 -60.53 102.83 -14.22
CA LEU A 42 -61.14 103.99 -14.89
C LEU A 42 -60.27 105.25 -14.84
N ARG A 43 -59.48 105.46 -13.78
CA ARG A 43 -58.59 106.63 -13.69
C ARG A 43 -57.39 106.55 -14.64
N LYS A 44 -56.81 105.36 -14.86
CA LYS A 44 -55.75 105.19 -15.87
C LYS A 44 -56.27 105.27 -17.30
N MET A 45 -57.47 104.75 -17.56
CA MET A 45 -58.10 104.89 -18.88
C MET A 45 -58.42 106.36 -19.18
N LYS A 46 -58.85 107.14 -18.18
CA LYS A 46 -59.10 108.58 -18.32
C LYS A 46 -57.84 109.35 -18.69
N GLN A 47 -56.70 109.08 -18.04
CA GLN A 47 -55.42 109.70 -18.39
C GLN A 47 -54.97 109.38 -19.82
N TYR A 48 -55.13 108.13 -20.26
CA TYR A 48 -54.83 107.75 -21.65
C TYR A 48 -55.75 108.48 -22.65
N CYS A 49 -57.05 108.58 -22.36
CA CYS A 49 -57.98 109.33 -23.19
C CYS A 49 -57.63 110.83 -23.25
N GLU A 50 -57.19 111.43 -22.15
CA GLU A 50 -56.75 112.84 -22.11
C GLU A 50 -55.50 113.09 -22.94
N GLU A 51 -54.52 112.17 -22.92
CA GLU A 51 -53.31 112.26 -23.75
C GLU A 51 -53.63 112.07 -25.25
N VAL A 52 -54.49 111.11 -25.59
CA VAL A 52 -54.96 110.92 -26.97
C VAL A 52 -55.76 112.14 -27.45
N PHE A 53 -56.56 112.76 -26.57
CA PHE A 53 -57.33 113.95 -26.90
C PHE A 53 -56.43 115.19 -27.15
N ALA A 54 -55.38 115.36 -26.34
CA ALA A 54 -54.39 116.42 -26.54
C ALA A 54 -53.61 116.24 -27.86
N LEU A 55 -53.23 115.01 -28.18
CA LEU A 55 -52.59 114.67 -29.46
C LEU A 55 -53.54 114.91 -30.63
N ASN A 56 -54.81 114.53 -30.50
CA ASN A 56 -55.84 114.76 -31.52
C ASN A 56 -56.12 116.26 -31.74
N SER A 57 -56.11 117.07 -30.68
CA SER A 57 -56.19 118.54 -30.81
C SER A 57 -55.02 119.13 -31.59
N GLN A 58 -53.80 118.59 -31.43
CA GLN A 58 -52.65 119.04 -32.24
C GLN A 58 -52.78 118.61 -33.71
N TYR A 59 -53.32 117.41 -33.97
CA TYR A 59 -53.63 116.97 -35.34
C TYR A 59 -54.69 117.87 -36.00
N ILE A 60 -55.77 118.19 -35.29
CA ILE A 60 -56.82 119.09 -35.78
C ILE A 60 -56.25 120.48 -36.11
N LYS A 61 -55.36 121.02 -35.26
CA LYS A 61 -54.73 122.31 -35.52
C LYS A 61 -53.85 122.29 -36.78
N ARG A 62 -53.10 121.21 -37.01
CA ARG A 62 -52.31 121.01 -38.24
C ARG A 62 -53.19 120.79 -39.47
N ILE A 63 -54.32 120.10 -39.32
CA ILE A 63 -55.30 119.93 -40.41
C ILE A 63 -55.85 121.30 -40.80
N TYR A 64 -56.23 122.16 -39.85
CA TYR A 64 -56.67 123.52 -40.17
C TYR A 64 -55.58 124.39 -40.81
N GLU A 65 -54.32 124.26 -40.39
CA GLU A 65 -53.19 124.96 -41.03
C GLU A 65 -52.97 124.48 -42.47
N ILE A 66 -53.08 123.17 -42.74
CA ILE A 66 -52.97 122.59 -44.07
C ILE A 66 -54.20 122.94 -44.93
N GLU A 67 -55.40 122.95 -44.37
CA GLU A 67 -56.63 123.36 -45.04
C GLU A 67 -56.59 124.85 -45.42
N ALA A 68 -56.04 125.72 -44.57
CA ALA A 68 -55.84 127.13 -44.88
C ALA A 68 -54.83 127.34 -46.03
N VAL A 69 -53.75 126.55 -46.06
CA VAL A 69 -52.78 126.55 -47.17
C VAL A 69 -53.43 126.01 -48.46
N THR A 70 -54.25 124.96 -48.34
CA THR A 70 -54.96 124.36 -49.49
C THR A 70 -56.04 125.29 -50.03
N GLN A 71 -56.74 126.04 -49.17
CA GLN A 71 -57.68 127.10 -49.58
C GLN A 71 -56.96 128.27 -50.27
N ASN A 72 -55.77 128.67 -49.80
CA ASN A 72 -54.96 129.68 -50.48
C ASN A 72 -54.53 129.21 -51.88
N PHE A 73 -54.13 127.95 -52.04
CA PHE A 73 -53.83 127.40 -53.37
C PHE A 73 -55.07 127.27 -54.26
N ALA A 74 -56.24 126.97 -53.68
CA ALA A 74 -57.50 126.96 -54.42
C ALA A 74 -57.91 128.37 -54.89
N LEU A 75 -57.69 129.42 -54.09
CA LEU A 75 -57.92 130.81 -54.47
C LEU A 75 -56.94 131.29 -55.54
N VAL A 76 -55.66 130.89 -55.47
CA VAL A 76 -54.67 131.17 -56.52
C VAL A 76 -55.01 130.44 -57.82
N LYS A 77 -55.52 129.20 -57.74
CA LYS A 77 -56.03 128.45 -58.89
C LYS A 77 -57.25 129.15 -59.51
N GLN A 78 -58.22 129.58 -58.72
CA GLN A 78 -59.37 130.37 -59.19
C GLN A 78 -58.94 131.70 -59.82
N GLY A 79 -57.91 132.36 -59.28
CA GLY A 79 -57.35 133.58 -59.86
C GLY A 79 -56.67 133.35 -61.21
N LEU A 80 -55.97 132.23 -61.38
CA LEU A 80 -55.36 131.85 -62.65
C LEU A 80 -56.40 131.40 -63.69
N GLU A 81 -57.45 130.70 -63.26
CA GLU A 81 -58.59 130.33 -64.11
C GLU A 81 -59.39 131.59 -64.55
N ALA A 82 -59.56 132.59 -63.68
CA ALA A 82 -60.16 133.87 -64.03
C ALA A 82 -59.30 134.70 -65.02
N GLN A 83 -57.97 134.66 -64.90
CA GLN A 83 -57.07 135.30 -65.87
C GLN A 83 -57.06 134.59 -67.23
N LEU A 84 -57.23 133.26 -67.25
CA LEU A 84 -57.39 132.47 -68.47
C LEU A 84 -58.73 132.77 -69.14
N GLN A 85 -59.79 132.95 -68.35
CA GLN A 85 -61.11 133.35 -68.83
C GLN A 85 -61.10 134.79 -69.37
N GLU A 86 -60.43 135.74 -68.70
CA GLU A 86 -60.28 137.13 -69.18
C GLU A 86 -59.51 137.21 -70.52
N LYS A 87 -58.52 136.32 -70.73
CA LYS A 87 -57.78 136.22 -72.00
C LYS A 87 -58.62 135.58 -73.12
N ASN A 88 -59.48 134.62 -72.78
CA ASN A 88 -60.45 134.03 -73.72
C ASN A 88 -61.57 135.02 -74.08
N ASP A 89 -61.99 135.86 -73.13
CA ASP A 89 -62.97 136.93 -73.37
C ASP A 89 -62.36 138.10 -74.19
N LYS A 90 -61.04 138.31 -74.12
CA LYS A 90 -60.28 139.23 -75.00
C LYS A 90 -60.13 138.71 -76.44
N ILE A 91 -60.10 137.38 -76.61
CA ILE A 91 -60.16 136.73 -77.94
C ILE A 91 -61.58 136.81 -78.51
N ALA A 92 -62.61 136.68 -77.67
CA ALA A 92 -64.01 136.88 -78.06
C ALA A 92 -64.33 138.35 -78.42
N GLN A 93 -63.71 139.33 -77.76
CA GLN A 93 -63.86 140.77 -78.09
C GLN A 93 -63.16 141.18 -79.40
N LEU A 94 -62.17 140.42 -79.88
CA LEU A 94 -61.51 140.65 -81.18
C LEU A 94 -62.26 139.98 -82.35
N LEU A 95 -63.26 139.13 -82.08
CA LEU A 95 -64.08 138.43 -83.08
C LEU A 95 -65.40 139.14 -83.43
N GLN A 96 -65.72 140.27 -82.78
CA GLN A 96 -66.93 141.07 -83.06
C GLN A 96 -66.67 142.36 -83.87
N LYS A 97 -65.44 142.59 -84.36
CA LYS A 97 -65.04 143.82 -85.08
C LYS A 97 -64.44 143.58 -86.49
N GLY A 98 -64.96 142.60 -87.23
CA GLY A 98 -64.39 142.27 -88.54
C GLY A 98 -65.17 141.27 -89.39
N GLN A 99 -66.51 141.28 -89.36
CA GLN A 99 -67.28 140.84 -90.53
C GLN A 99 -67.41 142.02 -91.48
N GLN A 100 -66.50 142.12 -92.45
CA GLN A 100 -66.85 142.35 -93.85
C GLN A 100 -65.62 142.00 -94.71
N GLU A 101 -65.49 140.70 -94.95
CA GLU A 101 -65.03 140.12 -96.23
C GLU A 101 -63.94 140.86 -97.01
N GLN A 102 -62.69 140.38 -96.90
CA GLN A 102 -62.05 139.77 -98.06
C GLN A 102 -60.76 139.00 -97.72
N ARG A 103 -60.73 137.74 -98.21
CA ARG A 103 -59.56 136.97 -98.69
C ARG A 103 -59.02 135.85 -97.78
N VAL A 104 -59.90 134.86 -97.62
CA VAL A 104 -59.67 133.43 -97.40
C VAL A 104 -58.85 132.79 -98.54
N SER A 105 -57.54 133.06 -98.65
CA SER A 105 -56.69 132.34 -99.62
C SER A 105 -55.28 132.02 -99.14
N ARG A 106 -54.95 132.30 -97.87
CA ARG A 106 -53.62 131.99 -97.29
C ARG A 106 -53.68 131.03 -96.09
N ALA A 107 -54.87 130.68 -95.60
CA ALA A 107 -55.04 129.82 -94.42
C ALA A 107 -55.05 128.31 -94.73
N GLN A 108 -55.09 127.89 -95.99
CA GLN A 108 -55.09 126.47 -96.36
C GLN A 108 -53.69 125.83 -96.39
N GLU A 109 -52.62 126.57 -96.71
CA GLU A 109 -51.25 126.02 -96.79
C GLU A 109 -50.59 125.78 -95.41
N GLU A 110 -51.07 126.43 -94.34
CA GLU A 110 -50.47 126.32 -93.00
C GLU A 110 -51.00 125.11 -92.20
N VAL A 111 -52.22 124.65 -92.52
CA VAL A 111 -52.85 123.46 -91.92
C VAL A 111 -52.20 122.15 -92.40
N GLU A 112 -51.78 122.08 -93.68
CA GLU A 112 -51.13 120.88 -94.23
C GLU A 112 -49.74 120.62 -93.61
N LYS A 113 -48.99 121.67 -93.25
CA LYS A 113 -47.69 121.53 -92.56
C LYS A 113 -47.82 120.94 -91.15
N LEU A 114 -48.84 121.36 -90.40
CA LEU A 114 -49.06 120.89 -89.04
C LEU A 114 -49.52 119.41 -89.01
N LEU A 115 -50.24 118.96 -90.04
CA LEU A 115 -50.68 117.57 -90.15
C LEU A 115 -49.50 116.59 -90.37
N HIS A 116 -48.51 116.98 -91.17
CA HIS A 116 -47.31 116.17 -91.42
C HIS A 116 -46.37 116.04 -90.21
N GLU A 117 -46.39 117.01 -89.29
CA GLU A 117 -45.57 116.97 -88.08
C GLU A 117 -46.19 116.09 -86.99
N ASP A 118 -47.52 116.02 -86.91
CA ASP A 118 -48.25 115.09 -86.02
C ASP A 118 -48.06 113.62 -86.45
N MET A 119 -48.14 113.34 -87.76
CA MET A 119 -47.95 111.98 -88.29
C MET A 119 -46.54 111.42 -88.00
N ARG A 120 -45.52 112.29 -88.02
CA ARG A 120 -44.14 111.92 -87.67
C ARG A 120 -43.96 111.58 -86.19
N LYS A 121 -44.70 112.24 -85.29
CA LYS A 121 -44.67 111.97 -83.84
C LYS A 121 -45.36 110.64 -83.51
N ARG A 122 -46.46 110.30 -84.20
CA ARG A 122 -47.16 109.00 -84.04
C ARG A 122 -46.27 107.83 -84.44
N LEU A 123 -45.61 107.89 -85.59
CA LEU A 123 -44.68 106.84 -86.04
C LEU A 123 -43.50 106.63 -85.06
N LYS A 124 -43.07 107.68 -84.38
CA LYS A 124 -41.99 107.60 -83.37
C LYS A 124 -42.47 106.96 -82.06
N ALA A 125 -43.73 107.17 -81.68
CA ALA A 125 -44.35 106.54 -80.53
C ALA A 125 -44.63 105.05 -80.79
N GLU A 126 -45.11 104.69 -81.99
CA GLU A 126 -45.34 103.29 -82.38
C GLU A 126 -44.05 102.46 -82.38
N LYS A 127 -42.93 103.01 -82.87
CA LYS A 127 -41.62 102.35 -82.77
C LYS A 127 -41.22 102.05 -81.32
N LYS A 128 -41.51 102.99 -80.41
CA LYS A 128 -41.16 102.83 -78.99
C LYS A 128 -42.06 101.82 -78.27
N ILE A 129 -43.31 101.69 -78.70
CA ILE A 129 -44.22 100.64 -78.23
C ILE A 129 -43.69 99.26 -78.64
N ILE A 130 -43.29 99.09 -79.90
CA ILE A 130 -42.72 97.83 -80.41
C ILE A 130 -41.42 97.47 -79.66
N GLU A 131 -40.56 98.45 -79.38
CA GLU A 131 -39.35 98.24 -78.57
C GLU A 131 -39.67 97.78 -77.15
N LEU A 132 -40.68 98.39 -76.51
CA LEU A 132 -41.10 98.02 -75.16
C LEU A 132 -41.76 96.64 -75.11
N GLU A 133 -42.60 96.30 -76.08
CA GLU A 133 -43.20 94.96 -76.22
C GLU A 133 -42.11 93.89 -76.36
N LYS A 134 -41.07 94.16 -77.16
CA LYS A 134 -39.93 93.26 -77.31
C LYS A 134 -39.19 93.05 -75.97
N THR A 135 -38.91 94.10 -75.22
CA THR A 135 -38.27 93.96 -73.90
C THR A 135 -39.13 93.22 -72.89
N ILE A 136 -40.46 93.37 -72.93
CA ILE A 136 -41.36 92.62 -72.05
C ILE A 136 -41.31 91.13 -72.38
N GLU A 137 -41.26 90.78 -73.67
CA GLU A 137 -41.18 89.39 -74.11
C GLU A 137 -39.81 88.76 -73.76
N ASP A 138 -38.73 89.53 -73.86
CA ASP A 138 -37.40 89.13 -73.43
C ASP A 138 -37.36 88.82 -71.92
N ILE A 139 -37.94 89.70 -71.08
CA ILE A 139 -38.03 89.49 -69.63
C ILE A 139 -38.90 88.26 -69.28
N LYS A 140 -40.01 88.04 -69.98
CA LYS A 140 -40.85 86.84 -69.77
C LYS A 140 -40.11 85.56 -70.09
N ARG A 141 -39.30 85.57 -71.15
CA ARG A 141 -38.45 84.44 -71.53
C ARG A 141 -37.41 84.13 -70.45
N GLU A 142 -36.68 85.15 -70.01
CA GLU A 142 -35.68 85.01 -68.94
C GLU A 142 -36.30 84.50 -67.63
N HIS A 143 -37.47 85.02 -67.25
CA HIS A 143 -38.19 84.55 -66.07
C HIS A 143 -38.66 83.08 -66.23
N SER A 144 -39.13 82.69 -67.42
CA SER A 144 -39.49 81.31 -67.70
C SER A 144 -38.29 80.36 -67.65
N GLU A 145 -37.11 80.81 -68.09
CA GLU A 145 -35.86 80.04 -68.00
C GLU A 145 -35.38 79.90 -66.55
N GLN A 146 -35.51 80.96 -65.73
CA GLN A 146 -35.21 80.89 -64.30
C GLN A 146 -36.13 79.93 -63.55
N ILE A 147 -37.44 79.92 -63.86
CA ILE A 147 -38.38 78.95 -63.27
C ILE A 147 -37.93 77.51 -63.57
N LYS A 148 -37.60 77.21 -64.83
CA LYS A 148 -37.12 75.88 -65.23
C LYS A 148 -35.84 75.49 -64.49
N SER A 149 -34.90 76.41 -64.34
CA SER A 149 -33.66 76.16 -63.60
C SER A 149 -33.90 75.83 -62.12
N VAL A 150 -34.86 76.51 -61.47
CA VAL A 150 -35.21 76.24 -60.07
C VAL A 150 -35.92 74.88 -59.92
N GLU A 151 -36.77 74.50 -60.88
CA GLU A 151 -37.41 73.18 -60.89
C GLU A 151 -36.40 72.04 -61.12
N GLU A 152 -35.41 72.23 -61.99
CA GLU A 152 -34.31 71.29 -62.18
C GLU A 152 -33.43 71.14 -60.93
N GLU A 153 -33.18 72.23 -60.19
CA GLU A 153 -32.43 72.17 -58.93
C GLU A 153 -33.24 71.49 -57.81
N ALA A 154 -34.54 71.72 -57.74
CA ALA A 154 -35.44 71.04 -56.80
C ALA A 154 -35.48 69.53 -57.05
N THR A 155 -35.63 69.10 -58.31
CA THR A 155 -35.61 67.67 -58.67
C THR A 155 -34.26 67.02 -58.41
N ARG A 156 -33.15 67.73 -58.63
CA ARG A 156 -31.79 67.26 -58.28
C ARG A 156 -31.65 67.10 -56.75
N ASN A 157 -32.12 68.05 -55.96
CA ASN A 157 -32.09 67.94 -54.49
C ASN A 157 -32.94 66.78 -53.98
N ASP A 158 -34.11 66.54 -54.56
CA ASP A 158 -34.96 65.41 -54.16
C ASP A 158 -34.32 64.07 -54.54
N SER A 159 -33.65 63.98 -55.70
CA SER A 159 -32.87 62.79 -56.07
C SER A 159 -31.70 62.53 -55.11
N GLN A 160 -31.02 63.57 -54.62
CA GLN A 160 -29.94 63.43 -53.63
C GLN A 160 -30.48 63.02 -52.26
N LYS A 161 -31.62 63.56 -51.81
CA LYS A 161 -32.28 63.11 -50.57
C LYS A 161 -32.68 61.65 -50.66
N GLN A 162 -33.23 61.22 -51.80
CA GLN A 162 -33.59 59.83 -52.00
C GLN A 162 -32.36 58.91 -51.95
N LEU A 163 -31.25 59.32 -52.57
CA LEU A 163 -29.98 58.59 -52.50
C LEU A 163 -29.46 58.48 -51.06
N LEU A 164 -29.53 59.55 -50.27
CA LEU A 164 -29.15 59.52 -48.85
C LEU A 164 -30.02 58.56 -48.04
N ILE A 165 -31.34 58.58 -48.27
CA ILE A 165 -32.28 57.64 -47.62
C ILE A 165 -31.91 56.19 -47.97
N ASP A 166 -31.58 55.91 -49.23
CA ASP A 166 -31.24 54.56 -49.66
C ASP A 166 -29.86 54.12 -49.13
N GLN A 167 -28.90 55.04 -49.01
CA GLN A 167 -27.63 54.80 -48.32
C GLN A 167 -27.81 54.55 -46.82
N GLU A 168 -28.68 55.30 -46.14
CA GLU A 168 -29.01 55.08 -44.72
C GLU A 168 -29.66 53.71 -44.49
N LYS A 169 -30.58 53.31 -45.37
CA LYS A 169 -31.18 51.97 -45.34
C LYS A 169 -30.12 50.88 -45.51
N GLU A 170 -29.19 51.06 -46.44
CA GLU A 170 -28.12 50.10 -46.68
C GLU A 170 -27.13 50.03 -45.51
N ILE A 171 -26.78 51.18 -44.91
CA ILE A 171 -25.98 51.23 -43.68
C ILE A 171 -26.67 50.48 -42.55
N GLU A 172 -27.98 50.67 -42.35
CA GLU A 172 -28.71 49.94 -41.29
C GLU A 172 -28.85 48.45 -41.59
N ARG A 173 -28.95 48.06 -42.87
CA ARG A 173 -28.88 46.65 -43.28
C ARG A 173 -27.52 46.05 -42.95
N LEU A 174 -26.43 46.73 -43.30
CA LEU A 174 -25.07 46.28 -43.00
C LEU A 174 -24.79 46.23 -41.50
N ARG A 175 -25.28 47.21 -40.72
CA ARG A 175 -25.19 47.18 -39.26
C ARG A 175 -25.90 45.98 -38.64
N ARG A 176 -27.06 45.59 -39.18
CA ARG A 176 -27.72 44.34 -38.76
C ARG A 176 -26.85 43.12 -39.05
N VAL A 177 -26.31 43.01 -40.26
CA VAL A 177 -25.40 41.90 -40.63
C VAL A 177 -24.16 41.86 -39.74
N VAL A 178 -23.57 43.01 -39.40
CA VAL A 178 -22.43 43.05 -38.46
C VAL A 178 -22.84 42.54 -37.08
N ARG A 179 -23.98 42.98 -36.54
CA ARG A 179 -24.49 42.48 -35.25
C ARG A 179 -24.73 40.97 -35.27
N ASP A 180 -25.29 40.45 -36.36
CA ASP A 180 -25.54 39.01 -36.51
C ASP A 180 -24.20 38.23 -36.56
N MET A 181 -23.21 38.71 -37.30
CA MET A 181 -21.87 38.10 -37.34
C MET A 181 -21.12 38.19 -36.00
N GLU A 182 -21.29 39.28 -35.25
CA GLU A 182 -20.75 39.43 -33.89
C GLU A 182 -21.35 38.39 -32.95
N TYR A 183 -22.67 38.16 -33.04
CA TYR A 183 -23.36 37.12 -32.29
C TYR A 183 -22.84 35.72 -32.65
N ASP A 184 -22.70 35.41 -33.94
CA ASP A 184 -22.16 34.13 -34.41
C ASP A 184 -20.71 33.92 -33.92
N LEU A 185 -19.88 34.96 -33.94
CA LEU A 185 -18.51 34.91 -33.40
C LEU A 185 -18.49 34.61 -31.91
N ASP A 186 -19.37 35.24 -31.14
CA ASP A 186 -19.49 34.98 -29.70
C ASP A 186 -20.02 33.57 -29.42
N GLU A 187 -20.95 33.06 -30.23
CA GLU A 187 -21.40 31.66 -30.15
C GLU A 187 -20.23 30.69 -30.41
N GLN A 188 -19.42 30.93 -31.45
CA GLN A 188 -18.24 30.12 -31.75
C GLN A 188 -17.17 30.17 -30.64
N ARG A 189 -16.98 31.33 -30.00
CA ARG A 189 -16.09 31.46 -28.83
C ARG A 189 -16.60 30.63 -27.65
N VAL A 190 -17.89 30.66 -27.37
CA VAL A 190 -18.50 29.84 -26.31
C VAL A 190 -18.36 28.35 -26.61
N LEU A 191 -18.59 27.94 -27.86
CA LEU A 191 -18.38 26.55 -28.28
C LEU A 191 -16.92 26.12 -28.12
N SER A 192 -15.97 26.97 -28.52
CA SER A 192 -14.53 26.70 -28.36
C SER A 192 -14.15 26.51 -26.89
N LEU A 193 -14.62 27.38 -26.00
CA LEU A 193 -14.41 27.25 -24.55
C LEU A 193 -15.04 25.97 -23.97
N LYS A 194 -16.21 25.55 -24.49
CA LYS A 194 -16.84 24.27 -24.09
C LYS A 194 -15.98 23.08 -24.53
N PHE A 195 -15.44 23.11 -25.76
CA PHE A 195 -14.56 22.07 -26.26
C PHE A 195 -13.23 22.00 -25.49
N GLU A 196 -12.61 23.14 -25.18
CA GLU A 196 -11.39 23.18 -24.36
C GLU A 196 -11.62 22.59 -22.96
N ARG A 197 -12.72 22.97 -22.29
CA ARG A 197 -13.07 22.39 -20.97
C ARG A 197 -13.29 20.89 -21.05
N LYS A 198 -13.98 20.42 -22.10
CA LYS A 198 -14.22 18.99 -22.31
C LYS A 198 -12.91 18.25 -22.62
N SER A 199 -12.02 18.83 -23.42
CA SER A 199 -10.69 18.29 -23.71
C SER A 199 -9.86 18.17 -22.43
N GLY A 200 -9.80 19.24 -21.63
CA GLY A 200 -9.08 19.21 -20.35
C GLY A 200 -9.66 18.22 -19.34
N GLN A 201 -10.98 17.99 -19.35
CA GLN A 201 -11.58 16.93 -18.54
C GLN A 201 -11.17 15.53 -19.03
N MET A 202 -11.23 15.27 -20.33
CA MET A 202 -10.81 14.00 -20.93
C MET A 202 -9.31 13.73 -20.69
N GLU A 203 -8.46 14.76 -20.73
CA GLU A 203 -7.03 14.64 -20.41
C GLU A 203 -6.82 14.26 -18.95
N LYS A 204 -7.55 14.86 -18.01
CA LYS A 204 -7.50 14.47 -16.59
C LYS A 204 -7.94 13.02 -16.40
N GLU A 205 -9.08 12.64 -16.96
CA GLU A 205 -9.59 11.27 -16.91
C GLU A 205 -8.57 10.27 -17.50
N LEU A 206 -7.92 10.63 -18.60
CA LEU A 206 -6.86 9.81 -19.20
C LEU A 206 -5.66 9.66 -18.25
N THR A 207 -5.19 10.74 -17.64
CA THR A 207 -4.06 10.67 -16.68
C THR A 207 -4.40 9.84 -15.44
N GLU A 208 -5.62 9.95 -14.91
CA GLU A 208 -6.10 9.13 -13.79
C GLU A 208 -6.18 7.64 -14.20
N LEU A 209 -6.65 7.35 -15.41
CA LEU A 209 -6.69 5.99 -15.94
C LEU A 209 -5.28 5.40 -16.11
N THR A 210 -4.33 6.20 -16.61
CA THR A 210 -2.93 5.80 -16.76
C THR A 210 -2.28 5.49 -15.41
N GLN A 211 -2.46 6.36 -14.41
CA GLN A 211 -1.96 6.12 -13.05
C GLN A 211 -2.55 4.85 -12.43
N LYS A 212 -3.86 4.62 -12.63
CA LYS A 212 -4.53 3.41 -12.17
C LYS A 212 -4.00 2.17 -12.88
N HIS A 213 -3.71 2.26 -14.17
CA HIS A 213 -3.11 1.17 -14.94
C HIS A 213 -1.69 0.84 -14.45
N GLU A 214 -0.84 1.84 -14.21
CA GLU A 214 0.50 1.66 -13.64
C GLU A 214 0.44 0.99 -12.26
N TYR A 215 -0.48 1.44 -11.39
CA TYR A 215 -0.71 0.80 -10.09
C TYR A 215 -1.09 -0.69 -10.23
N LEU A 216 -2.00 -1.00 -11.16
CA LEU A 216 -2.41 -2.39 -11.41
C LEU A 216 -1.25 -3.24 -11.95
N LEU A 217 -0.38 -2.70 -12.80
CA LEU A 217 0.82 -3.40 -13.28
C LEU A 217 1.80 -3.71 -12.15
N VAL A 218 2.02 -2.76 -11.24
CA VAL A 218 2.88 -2.97 -10.05
C VAL A 218 2.26 -4.02 -9.12
N SER A 219 0.95 -3.94 -8.88
CA SER A 219 0.24 -4.92 -8.07
C SER A 219 0.27 -6.32 -8.69
N GLU A 220 0.08 -6.44 -10.01
CA GLU A 220 0.17 -7.71 -10.75
C GLU A 220 1.58 -8.30 -10.66
N ALA A 221 2.62 -7.47 -10.80
CA ALA A 221 4.00 -7.91 -10.64
C ALA A 221 4.26 -8.46 -9.22
N GLY A 222 3.72 -7.79 -8.19
CA GLY A 222 3.76 -8.28 -6.80
C GLY A 222 3.14 -9.66 -6.64
N TYR A 223 1.92 -9.86 -7.15
CA TYR A 223 1.25 -11.16 -7.09
C TYR A 223 2.00 -12.26 -7.88
N ARG A 224 2.65 -11.93 -9.00
CA ARG A 224 3.48 -12.89 -9.74
C ARG A 224 4.71 -13.31 -8.92
N GLU A 225 5.38 -12.36 -8.27
CA GLU A 225 6.53 -12.63 -7.39
C GLU A 225 6.12 -13.53 -6.20
N GLU A 226 5.02 -13.21 -5.52
CA GLU A 226 4.47 -14.03 -4.43
C GLU A 226 4.13 -15.45 -4.90
N ASN A 227 3.52 -15.59 -6.08
CA ASN A 227 3.21 -16.90 -6.65
C ASN A 227 4.49 -17.70 -6.97
N ILE A 228 5.54 -17.06 -7.49
CA ILE A 228 6.85 -17.69 -7.71
C ILE A 228 7.44 -18.18 -6.38
N GLN A 229 7.36 -17.38 -5.32
CA GLN A 229 7.84 -17.75 -3.98
C GLN A 229 7.05 -18.91 -3.38
N LEU A 230 5.72 -18.90 -3.51
CA LEU A 230 4.85 -20.00 -3.07
C LEU A 230 5.15 -21.29 -3.84
N GLN A 231 5.33 -21.22 -5.16
CA GLN A 231 5.73 -22.38 -5.97
C GLN A 231 7.10 -22.93 -5.57
N LYS A 232 8.06 -22.06 -5.24
CA LYS A 232 9.35 -22.48 -4.67
C LYS A 232 9.15 -23.21 -3.34
N ARG A 233 8.39 -22.62 -2.41
CA ARG A 233 8.12 -23.22 -1.10
C ARG A 233 7.41 -24.57 -1.19
N VAL A 234 6.48 -24.73 -2.14
CA VAL A 234 5.81 -26.01 -2.41
C VAL A 234 6.82 -27.05 -2.91
N ARG A 235 7.74 -26.68 -3.81
CA ARG A 235 8.81 -27.59 -4.26
C ARG A 235 9.72 -28.02 -3.11
N ASP A 236 10.17 -27.09 -2.28
CA ASP A 236 11.02 -27.38 -1.12
C ASP A 236 10.33 -28.34 -0.14
N LEU A 237 9.02 -28.15 0.11
CA LEU A 237 8.21 -29.05 0.95
C LEU A 237 8.05 -30.44 0.34
N LEU A 238 7.87 -30.53 -0.99
CA LEU A 238 7.79 -31.81 -1.69
C LEU A 238 9.11 -32.58 -1.61
N ASP A 239 10.25 -31.90 -1.74
CA ASP A 239 11.57 -32.51 -1.63
C ASP A 239 11.88 -32.94 -0.20
N ALA A 240 11.53 -32.13 0.81
CA ALA A 240 11.62 -32.54 2.21
C ALA A 240 10.73 -33.77 2.52
N ASN A 241 9.53 -33.84 1.96
CA ASN A 241 8.64 -35.00 2.12
C ASN A 241 9.21 -36.27 1.45
N ARG A 242 9.82 -36.12 0.27
CA ARG A 242 10.56 -37.23 -0.38
C ARG A 242 11.71 -37.71 0.50
N GLU A 243 12.48 -36.81 1.09
CA GLU A 243 13.59 -37.17 1.99
C GLU A 243 13.08 -37.91 3.23
N VAL A 244 12.03 -37.43 3.89
CA VAL A 244 11.39 -38.12 5.02
C VAL A 244 10.90 -39.50 4.63
N THR A 245 10.32 -39.65 3.43
CA THR A 245 9.86 -40.94 2.92
C THR A 245 11.03 -41.91 2.71
N LEU A 246 12.15 -41.44 2.14
CA LEU A 246 13.37 -42.25 1.97
C LEU A 246 13.96 -42.65 3.33
N ASN A 247 14.03 -41.72 4.27
CA ASN A 247 14.49 -41.98 5.64
C ASN A 247 13.59 -43.00 6.36
N TYR A 248 12.28 -42.90 6.21
CA TYR A 248 11.33 -43.87 6.74
C TYR A 248 11.56 -45.26 6.15
N GLN A 249 11.76 -45.37 4.84
CA GLN A 249 12.06 -46.65 4.19
C GLN A 249 13.40 -47.24 4.68
N ALA A 250 14.42 -46.41 4.89
CA ALA A 250 15.71 -46.84 5.44
C ALA A 250 15.57 -47.36 6.88
N VAL A 251 14.83 -46.64 7.74
CA VAL A 251 14.54 -47.07 9.11
C VAL A 251 13.74 -48.38 9.12
N LYS A 252 12.74 -48.51 8.24
CA LYS A 252 11.96 -49.74 8.09
C LYS A 252 12.84 -50.93 7.71
N LYS A 253 13.72 -50.78 6.71
CA LYS A 253 14.68 -51.82 6.32
C LYS A 253 15.63 -52.20 7.46
N ASN A 254 16.13 -51.22 8.22
CA ASN A 254 16.97 -51.47 9.39
C ASN A 254 16.20 -52.23 10.48
N GLN A 255 14.94 -51.89 10.72
CA GLN A 255 14.08 -52.60 11.67
C GLN A 255 13.80 -54.04 11.25
N GLU A 256 13.54 -54.29 9.96
CA GLU A 256 13.39 -55.63 9.40
C GLU A 256 14.68 -56.44 9.53
N HIS A 257 15.84 -55.82 9.27
CA HIS A 257 17.14 -56.45 9.46
C HIS A 257 17.38 -56.85 10.93
N LYS A 258 17.17 -55.93 11.87
CA LYS A 258 17.27 -56.22 13.31
C LYS A 258 16.31 -57.32 13.75
N ARG A 259 15.08 -57.34 13.22
CA ARG A 259 14.13 -58.42 13.49
C ARG A 259 14.68 -59.77 13.05
N SER A 260 15.26 -59.84 11.85
CA SER A 260 15.90 -61.07 11.35
C SER A 260 17.11 -61.47 12.21
N GLU A 261 17.92 -60.52 12.69
CA GLU A 261 19.02 -60.80 13.63
C GLU A 261 18.51 -61.36 14.97
N PHE A 262 17.44 -60.78 15.53
CA PHE A 262 16.83 -61.30 16.76
C PHE A 262 16.22 -62.69 16.57
N GLU A 263 15.60 -62.96 15.42
CA GLU A 263 15.09 -64.29 15.08
C GLU A 263 16.23 -65.31 14.99
N ALA A 264 17.37 -64.96 14.38
CA ALA A 264 18.55 -65.81 14.33
C ALA A 264 19.12 -66.09 15.73
N LEU A 265 19.29 -65.05 16.56
CA LEU A 265 19.74 -65.21 17.95
C LEU A 265 18.78 -66.05 18.80
N ALA A 266 17.47 -65.95 18.55
CA ALA A 266 16.48 -66.78 19.24
C ALA A 266 16.62 -68.26 18.87
N ILE A 267 16.92 -68.56 17.60
CA ILE A 267 17.21 -69.92 17.13
C ILE A 267 18.49 -70.43 17.80
N GLU A 268 19.58 -69.67 17.76
CA GLU A 268 20.86 -70.03 18.40
C GLU A 268 20.70 -70.28 19.91
N LEU A 269 19.87 -69.48 20.58
CA LEU A 269 19.57 -69.66 22.01
C LEU A 269 18.84 -70.97 22.28
N GLU A 270 17.85 -71.36 21.48
CA GLU A 270 17.17 -72.64 21.65
C GLU A 270 18.06 -73.84 21.28
N GLU A 271 18.94 -73.70 20.29
CA GLU A 271 19.96 -74.70 20.00
C GLU A 271 20.91 -74.88 21.19
N ALA A 272 21.40 -73.78 21.76
CA ALA A 272 22.29 -73.79 22.93
C ALA A 272 21.60 -74.39 24.17
N LYS A 273 20.34 -74.04 24.41
CA LYS A 273 19.52 -74.65 25.47
C LYS A 273 19.35 -76.15 25.27
N THR A 274 19.08 -76.59 24.04
CA THR A 274 18.97 -78.01 23.69
C THR A 274 20.29 -78.74 23.93
N ALA A 275 21.42 -78.15 23.51
CA ALA A 275 22.75 -78.69 23.76
C ALA A 275 23.04 -78.81 25.27
N CYS A 276 22.73 -77.78 26.06
CA CYS A 276 22.85 -77.80 27.52
C CYS A 276 22.00 -78.91 28.16
N GLN A 277 20.76 -79.10 27.69
CA GLN A 277 19.91 -80.19 28.19
C GLN A 277 20.50 -81.57 27.87
N ILE A 278 21.06 -81.76 26.68
CA ILE A 278 21.75 -82.99 26.29
C ILE A 278 22.96 -83.21 27.20
N ALA A 279 23.80 -82.19 27.42
CA ALA A 279 24.96 -82.27 28.30
C ALA A 279 24.57 -82.61 29.76
N ILE A 280 23.48 -82.03 30.27
CA ILE A 280 22.95 -82.38 31.60
C ILE A 280 22.52 -83.85 31.66
N ARG A 281 21.85 -84.38 30.63
CA ARG A 281 21.46 -85.80 30.56
C ARG A 281 22.70 -86.70 30.52
N GLN A 282 23.69 -86.38 29.69
CA GLN A 282 24.96 -87.12 29.60
C GLN A 282 25.71 -87.10 30.93
N ARG A 283 25.79 -85.96 31.62
CA ARG A 283 26.40 -85.87 32.95
C ARG A 283 25.67 -86.76 33.96
N LYS A 284 24.33 -86.78 33.95
CA LYS A 284 23.55 -87.67 34.83
C LYS A 284 23.82 -89.14 34.52
N GLN A 285 23.93 -89.51 33.24
CA GLN A 285 24.28 -90.87 32.83
C GLN A 285 25.68 -91.26 33.33
N LEU A 286 26.69 -90.41 33.08
CA LEU A 286 28.06 -90.63 33.56
C LEU A 286 28.13 -90.72 35.09
N GLN A 287 27.32 -89.96 35.82
CA GLN A 287 27.21 -90.06 37.27
C GLN A 287 26.68 -91.43 37.71
N VAL A 288 25.66 -91.96 37.03
CA VAL A 288 25.12 -93.30 37.28
C VAL A 288 26.18 -94.37 36.99
N ASP A 289 26.86 -94.26 35.85
CA ASP A 289 27.91 -95.20 35.45
C ASP A 289 29.10 -95.16 36.42
N PHE A 290 29.52 -93.97 36.84
CA PHE A 290 30.54 -93.78 37.85
C PHE A 290 30.15 -94.43 39.18
N ASN A 291 28.92 -94.21 39.66
CA ASN A 291 28.44 -94.83 40.89
C ASN A 291 28.39 -96.37 40.76
N ALA A 292 28.03 -96.90 39.59
CA ALA A 292 28.06 -98.34 39.31
C ALA A 292 29.49 -98.90 39.35
N ILE A 293 30.46 -98.20 38.75
CA ILE A 293 31.89 -98.58 38.80
C ILE A 293 32.42 -98.51 40.23
N VAL A 294 32.08 -97.47 41.00
CA VAL A 294 32.47 -97.37 42.42
C VAL A 294 31.90 -98.55 43.22
N LYS A 295 30.64 -98.94 42.97
CA LYS A 295 30.04 -100.12 43.59
C LYS A 295 30.79 -101.40 43.23
N GLN A 296 31.06 -101.63 41.94
CA GLN A 296 31.84 -102.80 41.48
C GLN A 296 33.24 -102.83 42.09
N ARG A 297 33.91 -101.68 42.16
CA ARG A 297 35.21 -101.54 42.83
C ARG A 297 35.11 -101.95 44.29
N ASN A 298 34.11 -101.47 45.02
CA ASN A 298 33.93 -101.81 46.44
C ASN A 298 33.68 -103.32 46.62
N GLU A 299 32.84 -103.93 45.77
CA GLU A 299 32.61 -105.38 45.78
C GLU A 299 33.91 -106.18 45.52
N LEU A 300 34.77 -105.71 44.60
CA LEU A 300 36.07 -106.33 44.35
C LEU A 300 37.04 -106.15 45.53
N VAL A 301 37.03 -104.97 46.18
CA VAL A 301 37.82 -104.71 47.39
C VAL A 301 37.39 -105.63 48.53
N ASP A 302 36.09 -105.83 48.74
CA ASP A 302 35.58 -106.72 49.79
C ASP A 302 35.88 -108.19 49.49
N LYS A 303 35.80 -108.61 48.22
CA LYS A 303 36.29 -109.93 47.79
C LYS A 303 37.79 -110.07 48.04
N GLY A 304 38.57 -109.04 47.74
CA GLY A 304 40.01 -108.98 48.03
C GLY A 304 40.30 -109.21 49.51
N LYS A 305 39.65 -108.45 50.40
CA LYS A 305 39.76 -108.62 51.87
C LYS A 305 39.36 -110.02 52.33
N THR A 306 38.33 -110.62 51.72
CA THR A 306 37.88 -111.98 52.05
C THR A 306 38.89 -113.04 51.61
N MET A 307 39.51 -112.86 50.45
CA MET A 307 40.60 -113.73 49.99
C MET A 307 41.84 -113.58 50.88
N GLU A 308 42.20 -112.35 51.26
CA GLU A 308 43.32 -112.05 52.15
C GLU A 308 43.10 -112.65 53.55
N SER A 309 41.89 -112.56 54.11
CA SER A 309 41.55 -113.22 55.38
C SER A 309 41.57 -114.76 55.28
N THR A 310 41.20 -115.30 54.12
CA THR A 310 41.29 -116.74 53.86
C THR A 310 42.75 -117.19 53.72
N LEU A 311 43.57 -116.42 53.01
CA LEU A 311 45.00 -116.68 52.86
C LEU A 311 45.71 -116.63 54.21
N THR A 312 45.53 -115.57 54.99
CA THR A 312 46.13 -115.47 56.34
C THR A 312 45.68 -116.61 57.26
N ARG A 313 44.43 -117.06 57.18
CA ARG A 313 43.97 -118.25 57.90
C ARG A 313 44.70 -119.52 57.42
N LYS A 314 44.87 -119.71 56.11
CA LYS A 314 45.60 -120.85 55.54
C LYS A 314 47.09 -120.81 55.88
N GLU A 315 47.71 -119.64 55.85
CA GLU A 315 49.09 -119.43 56.29
C GLU A 315 49.25 -119.78 57.77
N LYS A 316 48.27 -119.42 58.61
CA LYS A 316 48.23 -119.85 60.00
C LYS A 316 48.07 -121.37 60.13
N ASP A 317 47.12 -121.98 59.41
CA ASP A 317 46.93 -123.44 59.42
C ASP A 317 48.21 -124.19 58.99
N ILE A 318 48.92 -123.68 57.96
CA ILE A 318 50.21 -124.20 57.49
C ILE A 318 51.28 -124.02 58.57
N SER A 319 51.35 -122.85 59.21
CA SER A 319 52.29 -122.59 60.31
C SER A 319 52.03 -123.51 61.50
N ASP A 320 50.78 -123.75 61.85
CA ASP A 320 50.37 -124.68 62.91
C ASP A 320 50.73 -126.13 62.53
N LEU A 321 50.54 -126.52 61.27
CA LEU A 321 50.96 -127.83 60.76
C LEU A 321 52.48 -127.99 60.76
N LEU A 322 53.24 -126.98 60.32
CA LEU A 322 54.70 -126.97 60.39
C LEU A 322 55.18 -127.08 61.84
N THR A 323 54.52 -126.39 62.77
CA THR A 323 54.81 -126.49 64.21
C THR A 323 54.57 -127.92 64.69
N LYS A 324 53.42 -128.53 64.36
CA LYS A 324 53.13 -129.94 64.72
C LYS A 324 54.12 -130.93 64.10
N VAL A 325 54.51 -130.73 62.84
CA VAL A 325 55.51 -131.55 62.17
C VAL A 325 56.85 -131.43 62.89
N ASN A 326 57.27 -130.20 63.22
CA ASN A 326 58.48 -129.96 64.01
C ASN A 326 58.39 -130.58 65.41
N ASP A 327 57.25 -130.49 66.10
CA ASP A 327 57.05 -131.15 67.39
C ASP A 327 57.14 -132.67 67.27
N THR A 328 56.62 -133.23 66.18
CA THR A 328 56.69 -134.67 65.90
C THR A 328 58.11 -135.09 65.57
N ILE A 329 58.84 -134.30 64.76
CA ILE A 329 60.26 -134.50 64.47
C ILE A 329 61.05 -134.45 65.78
N ASN A 330 60.82 -133.44 66.62
CA ASN A 330 61.49 -133.28 67.90
C ASN A 330 61.16 -134.42 68.87
N ASP A 331 59.92 -134.93 68.89
CA ASP A 331 59.55 -136.12 69.67
C ASP A 331 60.24 -137.39 69.12
N TYR A 332 60.42 -137.51 67.81
CA TYR A 332 61.23 -138.58 67.20
C TYR A 332 62.72 -138.42 67.51
N GLU A 333 63.25 -137.21 67.46
CA GLU A 333 64.63 -136.88 67.85
C GLU A 333 64.85 -137.24 69.32
N GLN A 334 63.96 -136.87 70.23
CA GLN A 334 64.03 -137.26 71.65
C GLN A 334 63.89 -138.77 71.86
N LYS A 335 63.09 -139.46 71.04
CA LYS A 335 62.99 -140.94 71.08
C LYS A 335 64.26 -141.59 70.54
N LEU A 336 64.86 -141.03 69.50
CA LEU A 336 66.15 -141.43 68.96
C LEU A 336 67.24 -141.19 69.99
N GLU A 337 67.28 -140.03 70.62
CA GLU A 337 68.20 -139.67 71.68
C GLU A 337 68.01 -140.60 72.89
N LYS A 338 66.79 -140.94 73.29
CA LYS A 338 66.55 -141.98 74.32
C LYS A 338 66.97 -143.39 73.89
N LYS A 339 66.92 -143.71 72.60
CA LYS A 339 67.39 -144.99 72.05
C LYS A 339 68.91 -145.03 71.96
N GLU A 340 69.53 -143.92 71.60
CA GLU A 340 70.97 -143.69 71.63
C GLU A 340 71.47 -143.73 73.08
N GLU A 341 70.75 -143.14 74.03
CA GLU A 341 71.01 -143.21 75.47
C GLU A 341 70.81 -144.64 75.99
N GLN A 342 69.81 -145.38 75.52
CA GLN A 342 69.64 -146.80 75.84
C GLN A 342 70.76 -147.68 75.26
N MET A 343 71.20 -147.41 74.03
CA MET A 343 72.37 -148.07 73.44
C MET A 343 73.66 -147.65 74.13
N TRP A 344 73.76 -146.39 74.58
CA TRP A 344 74.86 -145.87 75.35
C TRP A 344 74.90 -146.52 76.72
N GLN A 345 73.79 -146.63 77.45
CA GLN A 345 73.67 -147.37 78.72
C GLN A 345 73.98 -148.87 78.57
N MET A 346 73.56 -149.50 77.46
CA MET A 346 73.88 -150.89 77.15
C MET A 346 75.37 -151.07 76.76
N SER A 347 75.97 -150.06 76.15
CA SER A 347 77.41 -150.00 75.90
C SER A 347 78.20 -149.64 77.17
N LEU A 348 77.63 -148.85 78.09
CA LEU A 348 78.23 -148.45 79.36
C LEU A 348 78.33 -149.65 80.31
N GLN A 349 77.34 -150.55 80.30
CA GLN A 349 77.40 -151.84 81.01
C GLN A 349 78.45 -152.83 80.46
N ILE A 350 78.94 -152.64 79.23
CA ILE A 350 79.97 -153.48 78.59
C ILE A 350 81.35 -152.81 78.62
N THR A 351 81.44 -151.50 78.86
CA THR A 351 82.68 -150.71 78.69
C THR A 351 83.13 -149.98 79.97
N GLU A 352 82.53 -150.28 81.13
CA GLU A 352 83.01 -149.86 82.47
C GLU A 352 83.89 -150.93 83.18
N ALA A 353 84.58 -151.75 82.38
CA ALA A 353 85.79 -152.46 82.78
C ALA A 353 86.90 -152.13 81.76
N VAL A 354 87.99 -151.49 82.21
CA VAL A 354 89.20 -151.03 81.46
C VAL A 354 89.06 -149.61 80.89
N GLU A 355 89.26 -148.57 81.71
CA GLU A 355 90.53 -147.82 81.89
C GLU A 355 90.98 -146.87 80.73
N LYS A 356 90.91 -145.55 81.05
CA LYS A 356 91.96 -144.50 80.97
C LYS A 356 92.56 -144.02 79.63
N ALA A 357 92.57 -142.67 79.50
CA ALA A 357 93.56 -141.76 78.85
C ALA A 357 93.57 -141.74 77.31
N THR A 358 93.74 -140.64 76.53
CA THR A 358 94.36 -139.30 76.64
C THR A 358 94.04 -138.53 75.31
N VAL A 359 93.64 -137.23 75.28
CA VAL A 359 94.41 -135.97 74.93
C VAL A 359 94.96 -135.91 73.46
N PRO A 360 95.14 -134.78 72.69
CA PRO A 360 94.84 -133.31 72.81
C PRO A 360 94.24 -132.59 71.53
N GLU A 361 93.90 -131.27 71.65
CA GLU A 361 93.97 -130.07 70.73
C GLU A 361 94.00 -130.12 69.16
N PRO A 362 93.90 -128.99 68.38
CA PRO A 362 93.43 -127.59 68.61
C PRO A 362 92.58 -126.93 67.45
N ALA A 363 91.88 -125.80 67.75
CA ALA A 363 91.60 -124.54 66.97
C ALA A 363 91.09 -124.51 65.49
N PRO A 364 90.65 -123.36 64.87
CA PRO A 364 89.87 -122.15 65.27
C PRO A 364 88.71 -121.81 64.23
N PRO A 365 88.37 -120.53 63.89
CA PRO A 365 87.39 -119.54 64.42
C PRO A 365 86.22 -119.25 63.37
N PRO A 366 85.50 -118.08 63.22
CA PRO A 366 85.39 -116.80 63.95
C PRO A 366 83.98 -116.09 64.05
N GLN A 367 83.94 -114.95 64.78
CA GLN A 367 83.25 -113.62 64.56
C GLN A 367 81.69 -113.51 64.50
N ASN A 368 80.98 -112.65 65.26
CA ASN A 368 80.99 -111.17 65.51
C ASN A 368 80.19 -110.32 64.49
N ILE A 369 78.96 -109.85 64.82
CA ILE A 369 78.21 -108.71 64.19
C ILE A 369 77.14 -108.21 65.21
N GLU A 370 77.30 -107.10 65.93
CA GLU A 370 77.11 -105.67 65.57
C GLU A 370 75.68 -105.20 65.24
N GLU A 371 75.34 -104.11 65.92
CA GLU A 371 74.13 -103.28 65.85
C GLU A 371 73.87 -102.74 64.44
N LYS A 372 72.61 -102.77 63.97
CA LYS A 372 72.22 -102.09 62.72
C LYS A 372 71.02 -101.17 62.92
N LYS A 373 71.31 -99.88 63.09
CA LYS A 373 70.43 -98.75 62.77
C LYS A 373 69.85 -98.98 61.36
N MET A 374 68.53 -99.08 61.25
CA MET A 374 67.82 -98.94 59.97
C MET A 374 68.00 -97.50 59.47
N ARG A 375 69.08 -97.25 58.72
CA ARG A 375 69.08 -96.23 57.67
C ARG A 375 68.24 -96.77 56.53
N LEU A 376 67.14 -96.10 56.23
CA LEU A 376 66.49 -96.16 54.92
C LEU A 376 67.47 -95.55 53.93
N ASP A 377 68.34 -96.37 53.33
CA ASP A 377 68.97 -96.04 52.06
C ASP A 377 67.85 -96.05 51.01
N VAL A 378 67.20 -94.89 50.86
CA VAL A 378 66.49 -94.58 49.63
C VAL A 378 67.59 -94.42 48.60
N ASP A 379 67.63 -95.37 47.68
CA ASP A 379 68.50 -95.37 46.50
C ASP A 379 68.59 -93.94 45.93
N PRO A 380 69.79 -93.31 45.89
CA PRO A 380 69.98 -91.98 45.34
C PRO A 380 69.40 -91.86 43.93
N ASP A 381 69.43 -92.94 43.14
CA ASP A 381 68.85 -92.98 41.80
C ASP A 381 67.31 -92.93 41.80
N PHE A 382 66.66 -93.34 42.89
CA PHE A 382 65.20 -93.22 43.04
C PHE A 382 64.77 -91.79 43.36
N ILE A 383 65.51 -91.09 44.23
CA ILE A 383 65.29 -89.67 44.51
C ILE A 383 65.60 -88.84 43.26
N ASP A 384 66.70 -89.12 42.58
CA ASP A 384 67.04 -88.45 41.32
C ASP A 384 65.99 -88.68 40.22
N ASN A 385 65.42 -89.89 40.13
CA ASN A 385 64.35 -90.18 39.17
C ASN A 385 63.02 -89.51 39.54
N LEU A 386 62.69 -89.42 40.83
CA LEU A 386 61.52 -88.68 41.29
C LEU A 386 61.70 -87.19 41.05
N GLU A 387 62.86 -86.64 41.36
CA GLU A 387 63.20 -85.24 41.16
C GLU A 387 63.22 -84.88 39.67
N LYS A 388 63.79 -85.74 38.80
CA LYS A 388 63.69 -85.58 37.34
C LYS A 388 62.24 -85.63 36.85
N LYS A 389 61.39 -86.51 37.40
CA LYS A 389 59.96 -86.56 37.07
C LYS A 389 59.20 -85.33 37.56
N PHE A 390 59.54 -84.80 38.75
CA PHE A 390 58.97 -83.57 39.27
C PHE A 390 59.40 -82.36 38.43
N GLN A 391 60.69 -82.23 38.12
CA GLN A 391 61.20 -81.18 37.24
C GLN A 391 60.63 -81.28 35.80
N ALA A 392 60.34 -82.49 35.30
CA ALA A 392 59.67 -82.66 34.02
C ALA A 392 58.20 -82.20 34.08
N LYS A 393 57.47 -82.55 35.14
CA LYS A 393 56.09 -82.07 35.36
C LYS A 393 56.03 -80.56 35.59
N GLU A 394 56.96 -80.02 36.36
CA GLU A 394 57.10 -78.58 36.60
C GLU A 394 57.38 -77.84 35.30
N ARG A 395 58.27 -78.35 34.44
CA ARG A 395 58.51 -77.79 33.10
C ARG A 395 57.26 -77.81 32.22
N ILE A 396 56.47 -78.89 32.27
CA ILE A 396 55.20 -78.98 31.51
C ILE A 396 54.18 -77.96 32.04
N LEU A 397 54.01 -77.88 33.37
CA LEU A 397 53.09 -76.91 33.98
C LEU A 397 53.53 -75.47 33.75
N GLN A 398 54.84 -75.19 33.82
CA GLN A 398 55.37 -73.87 33.53
C GLN A 398 55.14 -73.48 32.07
N HIS A 399 55.35 -74.41 31.14
CA HIS A 399 55.01 -74.19 29.72
C HIS A 399 53.51 -73.93 29.51
N GLU A 400 52.64 -74.63 30.23
CA GLU A 400 51.19 -74.41 30.16
C GLU A 400 50.78 -73.06 30.77
N ILE A 401 51.39 -72.64 31.89
CA ILE A 401 51.21 -71.31 32.48
C ILE A 401 51.62 -70.21 31.49
N ASP A 402 52.79 -70.36 30.84
CA ASP A 402 53.28 -69.37 29.88
C ASP A 402 52.38 -69.30 28.64
N LYS A 403 51.90 -70.44 28.15
CA LYS A 403 50.91 -70.51 27.07
C LYS A 403 49.59 -69.81 27.46
N LEU A 404 49.09 -70.04 28.68
CA LEU A 404 47.88 -69.37 29.17
C LEU A 404 48.08 -67.86 29.33
N ARG A 405 49.27 -67.41 29.78
CA ARG A 405 49.62 -65.99 29.86
C ARG A 405 49.63 -65.33 28.49
N GLU A 406 50.20 -65.98 27.47
CA GLU A 406 50.22 -65.46 26.10
C GLU A 406 48.81 -65.36 25.50
N VAL A 407 47.97 -66.38 25.74
CA VAL A 407 46.55 -66.35 25.34
C VAL A 407 45.81 -65.21 26.05
N ASN A 408 46.03 -65.02 27.35
CA ASN A 408 45.38 -63.93 28.09
C ASN A 408 45.85 -62.55 27.62
N ALA A 409 47.15 -62.35 27.41
CA ALA A 409 47.69 -61.11 26.87
C ALA A 409 47.18 -60.80 25.44
N THR A 410 46.86 -61.83 24.66
CA THR A 410 46.24 -61.67 23.34
C THR A 410 44.78 -61.25 23.47
N LYS A 411 44.03 -61.85 24.40
CA LYS A 411 42.65 -61.45 24.71
C LYS A 411 42.56 -60.03 25.27
N GLU A 412 43.46 -59.63 26.16
CA GLU A 412 43.53 -58.27 26.70
C GLU A 412 43.81 -57.24 25.60
N ARG A 413 44.72 -57.55 24.66
CA ARG A 413 44.94 -56.71 23.47
C ARG A 413 43.68 -56.63 22.58
N GLN A 414 42.95 -57.73 22.42
CA GLN A 414 41.68 -57.72 21.68
C GLN A 414 40.59 -56.91 22.39
N LEU A 415 40.48 -57.01 23.72
CA LEU A 415 39.57 -56.20 24.53
C LEU A 415 39.92 -54.71 24.44
N GLY A 416 41.22 -54.36 24.48
CA GLY A 416 41.67 -52.99 24.25
C GLY A 416 41.22 -52.44 22.91
N LYS A 417 41.46 -53.18 21.82
CA LYS A 417 41.02 -52.81 20.46
C LYS A 417 39.49 -52.68 20.34
N LEU A 418 38.73 -53.58 20.97
CA LEU A 418 37.27 -53.50 20.99
C LEU A 418 36.79 -52.31 21.83
N GLY A 419 37.45 -52.01 22.95
CA GLY A 419 37.19 -50.82 23.77
C GLY A 419 37.42 -49.53 22.99
N GLU A 420 38.57 -49.41 22.32
CA GLU A 420 38.88 -48.28 21.42
C GLU A 420 37.81 -48.14 20.33
N LYS A 421 37.44 -49.23 19.66
CA LYS A 421 36.40 -49.22 18.62
C LYS A 421 35.03 -48.84 19.16
N ILE A 422 34.66 -49.25 20.37
CA ILE A 422 33.42 -48.83 21.03
C ILE A 422 33.46 -47.32 21.31
N THR A 423 34.59 -46.80 21.80
CA THR A 423 34.73 -45.35 22.04
C THR A 423 34.70 -44.54 20.75
N GLU A 424 35.31 -45.05 19.68
CA GLU A 424 35.30 -44.44 18.35
C GLU A 424 33.88 -44.43 17.75
N LEU A 425 33.19 -45.59 17.74
CA LEU A 425 31.79 -45.68 17.29
C LEU A 425 30.86 -44.82 18.14
N SER A 426 31.09 -44.74 19.45
CA SER A 426 30.32 -43.87 20.34
C SER A 426 30.55 -42.41 19.97
N LYS A 427 31.79 -41.97 19.73
CA LYS A 427 32.09 -40.61 19.25
C LYS A 427 31.46 -40.33 17.89
N GLU A 428 31.61 -41.23 16.92
CA GLU A 428 31.09 -41.06 15.55
C GLU A 428 29.57 -41.08 15.46
N GLN A 429 28.87 -41.86 16.30
CA GLN A 429 27.41 -41.96 16.24
C GLN A 429 26.71 -41.00 17.20
N TYR A 430 27.23 -40.84 18.42
CA TYR A 430 26.56 -40.09 19.48
C TYR A 430 26.73 -38.58 19.29
N LEU A 431 27.95 -38.11 18.97
CA LEU A 431 28.20 -36.67 18.85
C LEU A 431 27.40 -36.04 17.70
N PRO A 432 27.37 -36.58 16.46
CA PRO A 432 26.59 -35.97 15.39
C PRO A 432 25.08 -36.08 15.61
N ARG A 433 24.62 -37.09 16.35
CA ARG A 433 23.21 -37.19 16.74
C ARG A 433 22.86 -36.15 17.80
N MET A 434 23.75 -35.94 18.77
CA MET A 434 23.56 -34.94 19.81
C MET A 434 23.60 -33.52 19.26
N GLU A 435 24.54 -33.24 18.36
CA GLU A 435 24.64 -31.93 17.71
C GLU A 435 23.38 -31.64 16.88
N ARG A 436 22.90 -32.63 16.12
CA ARG A 436 21.61 -32.51 15.41
C ARG A 436 20.44 -32.24 16.36
N LEU A 437 20.40 -32.91 17.51
CA LEU A 437 19.35 -32.67 18.51
C LEU A 437 19.45 -31.27 19.13
N LYS A 438 20.66 -30.76 19.39
CA LYS A 438 20.87 -29.38 19.86
C LYS A 438 20.39 -28.36 18.84
N VAL A 439 20.68 -28.58 17.55
CA VAL A 439 20.21 -27.70 16.46
C VAL A 439 18.68 -27.72 16.40
N ILE A 440 18.05 -28.91 16.47
CA ILE A 440 16.58 -29.04 16.48
C ILE A 440 15.97 -28.37 17.72
N GLU A 441 16.55 -28.58 18.90
CA GLU A 441 16.11 -27.95 20.15
C GLU A 441 16.18 -26.42 20.04
N SER A 442 17.31 -25.89 19.54
CA SER A 442 17.51 -24.46 19.33
C SER A 442 16.54 -23.88 18.31
N ASP A 443 16.27 -24.58 17.20
CA ASP A 443 15.31 -24.16 16.17
C ASP A 443 13.88 -24.15 16.70
N ILE A 444 13.46 -25.20 17.41
CA ILE A 444 12.13 -25.27 18.05
C ILE A 444 11.97 -24.14 19.07
N LYS A 445 12.99 -23.93 19.90
CA LYS A 445 12.98 -22.86 20.90
C LYS A 445 12.88 -21.48 20.24
N SER A 446 13.69 -21.20 19.24
CA SER A 446 13.66 -19.93 18.51
C SER A 446 12.31 -19.67 17.86
N LYS A 447 11.71 -20.67 17.21
CA LYS A 447 10.38 -20.56 16.59
C LYS A 447 9.30 -20.33 17.64
N MET A 448 9.35 -21.04 18.76
CA MET A 448 8.39 -20.86 19.85
C MET A 448 8.50 -19.49 20.52
N GLU A 449 9.71 -18.96 20.67
CA GLU A 449 9.93 -17.58 21.15
C GLU A 449 9.37 -16.54 20.16
N GLU A 450 9.55 -16.75 18.85
CA GLU A 450 8.95 -15.90 17.81
C GLU A 450 7.41 -15.95 17.86
N TYR A 451 6.81 -17.14 18.01
CA TYR A 451 5.36 -17.29 18.18
C TYR A 451 4.86 -16.60 19.44
N ALA A 452 5.58 -16.72 20.57
CA ALA A 452 5.20 -16.03 21.81
C ALA A 452 5.24 -14.50 21.66
N LEU A 453 6.27 -13.95 21.00
CA LEU A 453 6.36 -12.52 20.70
C LEU A 453 5.24 -12.04 19.75
N ALA A 454 4.90 -12.85 18.74
CA ALA A 454 3.78 -12.55 17.85
C ALA A 454 2.45 -12.57 18.61
N GLU A 455 2.25 -13.52 19.54
CA GLU A 455 1.08 -13.56 20.41
C GLU A 455 1.02 -12.32 21.32
N GLU A 456 2.11 -11.90 21.95
CA GLU A 456 2.17 -10.67 22.74
C GLU A 456 1.78 -9.43 21.91
N SER A 457 2.23 -9.35 20.66
CA SER A 457 1.82 -8.27 19.76
C SER A 457 0.32 -8.31 19.46
N MET A 458 -0.27 -9.50 19.29
CA MET A 458 -1.71 -9.64 19.05
C MET A 458 -2.53 -9.33 20.31
N GLU A 459 -2.00 -9.60 21.50
CA GLU A 459 -2.66 -9.35 22.78
C GLU A 459 -3.07 -7.89 22.94
N THR A 460 -2.23 -6.95 22.47
CA THR A 460 -2.53 -5.51 22.51
C THR A 460 -3.83 -5.13 21.82
N GLY A 461 -4.26 -5.88 20.79
CA GLY A 461 -5.53 -5.68 20.09
C GLY A 461 -6.75 -6.14 20.89
N PHE A 462 -6.55 -6.91 21.95
CA PHE A 462 -7.59 -7.43 22.84
C PHE A 462 -7.58 -6.75 24.22
N LEU A 463 -6.76 -5.72 24.41
CA LEU A 463 -6.74 -4.96 25.65
C LEU A 463 -7.86 -3.92 25.66
N CYS A 464 -8.60 -3.89 26.77
CA CYS A 464 -9.55 -2.83 27.02
C CYS A 464 -8.80 -1.51 27.26
N PRO A 465 -9.15 -0.43 26.55
CA PRO A 465 -8.45 0.85 26.67
C PRO A 465 -8.49 1.49 28.06
N ARG A 466 -9.44 1.05 28.92
CA ARG A 466 -9.66 1.61 30.24
C ARG A 466 -8.86 0.91 31.34
N ASP A 467 -8.92 -0.42 31.41
CA ASP A 467 -8.26 -1.20 32.48
C ASP A 467 -6.94 -1.86 32.02
N VAL A 468 -6.63 -1.78 30.71
CA VAL A 468 -5.44 -2.37 30.07
C VAL A 468 -5.34 -3.88 30.31
N LYS A 469 -6.49 -4.55 30.51
CA LYS A 469 -6.60 -6.00 30.64
C LYS A 469 -7.24 -6.57 29.38
N LEU A 470 -7.07 -7.88 29.16
CA LEU A 470 -7.82 -8.61 28.15
C LEU A 470 -9.33 -8.41 28.37
N PHE A 471 -10.07 -8.21 27.29
CA PHE A 471 -11.51 -7.97 27.36
C PHE A 471 -12.25 -9.04 28.17
N HIS A 472 -12.85 -8.62 29.28
CA HIS A 472 -13.83 -9.43 30.01
C HIS A 472 -15.24 -8.97 29.60
N LYS A 473 -15.98 -9.84 28.89
CA LYS A 473 -17.29 -9.54 28.28
C LYS A 473 -17.26 -8.25 27.44
N PRO A 474 -16.54 -8.26 26.30
CA PRO A 474 -16.36 -7.08 25.46
C PRO A 474 -17.70 -6.45 25.06
N THR A 475 -17.84 -5.17 25.30
CA THR A 475 -19.02 -4.36 25.04
C THR A 475 -18.65 -3.18 24.14
N THR A 476 -19.25 -3.14 22.95
CA THR A 476 -18.96 -2.13 21.93
C THR A 476 -19.93 -0.97 22.02
N LEU A 477 -19.40 0.25 21.98
CA LEU A 477 -20.14 1.51 22.09
C LEU A 477 -20.67 1.98 20.72
N ILE A 478 -21.96 2.32 20.63
CA ILE A 478 -22.60 2.89 19.43
C ILE A 478 -22.69 4.42 19.59
N PRO A 479 -22.37 5.23 18.57
CA PRO A 479 -22.00 4.85 17.19
C PRO A 479 -20.49 4.68 16.96
N CYS A 480 -19.65 4.95 17.95
CA CYS A 480 -18.21 5.10 17.71
C CYS A 480 -17.43 3.78 17.47
N GLY A 481 -18.01 2.62 17.77
CA GLY A 481 -17.41 1.31 17.51
C GLY A 481 -16.30 0.88 18.46
N HIS A 482 -15.93 1.70 19.45
CA HIS A 482 -14.90 1.33 20.43
C HIS A 482 -15.42 0.31 21.44
N THR A 483 -14.59 -0.66 21.81
CA THR A 483 -14.95 -1.77 22.72
C THR A 483 -14.24 -1.62 24.07
N TYR A 484 -14.96 -1.95 25.15
CA TYR A 484 -14.50 -1.94 26.54
C TYR A 484 -14.98 -3.20 27.25
N CYS A 485 -14.44 -3.54 28.42
CA CYS A 485 -15.06 -4.54 29.30
C CYS A 485 -16.45 -4.08 29.75
N GLN A 486 -17.39 -5.01 29.99
CA GLN A 486 -18.72 -4.66 30.48
C GLN A 486 -18.65 -3.80 31.76
N GLU A 487 -17.84 -4.22 32.74
CA GLU A 487 -17.61 -3.50 34.00
C GLU A 487 -17.04 -2.09 33.76
N CYS A 488 -16.18 -1.95 32.75
CA CYS A 488 -15.62 -0.66 32.35
C CYS A 488 -16.69 0.27 31.77
N VAL A 489 -17.64 -0.25 30.99
CA VAL A 489 -18.77 0.52 30.46
C VAL A 489 -19.73 0.93 31.56
N GLU A 490 -20.02 0.05 32.52
CA GLU A 490 -20.86 0.33 33.69
C GLU A 490 -20.25 1.47 34.52
N ALA A 491 -18.97 1.36 34.87
CA ALA A 491 -18.28 2.43 35.59
C ALA A 491 -18.21 3.75 34.77
N LEU A 492 -18.13 3.70 33.43
CA LEU A 492 -18.14 4.92 32.59
C LEU A 492 -19.51 5.60 32.63
N THR A 493 -20.56 4.79 32.75
CA THR A 493 -21.94 5.26 32.83
C THR A 493 -22.20 5.93 34.17
N GLU A 494 -21.70 5.33 35.26
CA GLU A 494 -21.78 5.89 36.63
C GLU A 494 -21.02 7.22 36.75
N GLU A 495 -19.80 7.31 36.22
CA GLU A 495 -18.98 8.53 36.27
C GLU A 495 -19.56 9.70 35.47
N ASN A 496 -20.31 9.43 34.40
CA ASN A 496 -20.83 10.45 33.49
C ASN A 496 -22.32 10.75 33.68
N TYR A 497 -22.85 10.61 34.90
CA TYR A 497 -24.27 10.89 35.23
C TYR A 497 -25.26 10.18 34.30
N ASN A 498 -25.04 8.88 34.05
CA ASN A 498 -25.85 8.03 33.15
C ASN A 498 -25.78 8.38 31.65
N ILE A 499 -24.83 9.22 31.23
CA ILE A 499 -24.58 9.51 29.81
C ILE A 499 -23.15 9.08 29.47
N PRO A 500 -22.91 7.79 29.15
CA PRO A 500 -21.57 7.32 28.86
C PRO A 500 -20.97 8.06 27.66
N LYS A 501 -19.71 8.47 27.80
CA LYS A 501 -18.91 9.05 26.71
C LYS A 501 -17.71 8.15 26.47
N CYS A 502 -17.41 7.87 25.21
CA CYS A 502 -16.24 7.08 24.86
C CYS A 502 -14.96 7.85 25.26
N GLN A 503 -14.06 7.23 26.02
CA GLN A 503 -12.81 7.89 26.44
C GLN A 503 -11.82 8.10 25.28
N LEU A 504 -11.88 7.26 24.25
CA LEU A 504 -10.98 7.35 23.09
C LEU A 504 -11.35 8.47 22.10
N CYS A 505 -12.64 8.66 21.81
CA CYS A 505 -13.09 9.62 20.80
C CYS A 505 -14.06 10.68 21.32
N THR A 506 -14.39 10.66 22.61
CA THR A 506 -15.32 11.59 23.30
C THR A 506 -16.76 11.60 22.80
N THR A 507 -17.10 10.76 21.81
CA THR A 507 -18.46 10.60 21.27
C THR A 507 -19.43 10.12 22.35
N LYS A 508 -20.62 10.76 22.40
CA LYS A 508 -21.72 10.33 23.27
C LYS A 508 -22.22 8.96 22.85
N VAL A 509 -22.31 8.04 23.80
CA VAL A 509 -22.78 6.67 23.55
C VAL A 509 -24.31 6.68 23.53
N THR A 510 -24.89 6.24 22.43
CA THR A 510 -26.35 6.10 22.28
C THR A 510 -26.85 4.70 22.62
N GLY A 511 -25.95 3.71 22.59
CA GLY A 511 -26.25 2.33 22.91
C GLY A 511 -24.99 1.49 23.03
N THR A 512 -25.14 0.29 23.57
CA THR A 512 -24.06 -0.67 23.79
C THR A 512 -24.52 -2.05 23.35
N PHE A 513 -23.62 -2.85 22.79
CA PHE A 513 -23.91 -4.26 22.51
C PHE A 513 -22.73 -5.14 22.93
N ARG A 514 -23.03 -6.36 23.40
CA ARG A 514 -22.00 -7.36 23.72
C ARG A 514 -21.44 -7.93 22.42
N ASN A 515 -20.12 -7.90 22.29
CA ASN A 515 -19.41 -8.41 21.13
C ASN A 515 -18.98 -9.86 21.35
N GLU A 516 -19.92 -10.79 21.20
CA GLU A 516 -19.68 -12.23 21.41
C GLU A 516 -18.57 -12.80 20.51
N GLN A 517 -18.39 -12.22 19.31
CA GLN A 517 -17.33 -12.62 18.40
C GLN A 517 -15.95 -12.29 18.98
N LEU A 518 -15.78 -11.08 19.52
CA LEU A 518 -14.52 -10.67 20.15
C LEU A 518 -14.26 -11.45 21.44
N GLU A 519 -15.31 -11.81 22.17
CA GLU A 519 -15.22 -12.66 23.36
C GLU A 519 -14.70 -14.06 22.99
N CYS A 520 -15.31 -14.71 21.99
CA CYS A 520 -14.88 -16.03 21.52
C CYS A 520 -13.44 -16.03 21.00
N VAL A 521 -13.06 -15.00 20.24
CA VAL A 521 -11.68 -14.85 19.76
C VAL A 521 -10.70 -14.60 20.92
N GLY A 522 -11.09 -13.79 21.90
CA GLY A 522 -10.30 -13.53 23.11
C GLY A 522 -10.05 -14.79 23.94
N GLU A 523 -11.08 -15.63 24.11
CA GLU A 523 -10.95 -16.93 24.80
C GLU A 523 -10.03 -17.90 24.05
N GLN A 524 -10.20 -18.01 22.73
CA GLN A 524 -9.32 -18.84 21.90
C GLN A 524 -7.87 -18.34 21.92
N PHE A 525 -7.68 -17.02 21.93
CA PHE A 525 -6.37 -16.40 22.05
C PHE A 525 -5.72 -16.72 23.41
N ALA A 526 -6.45 -16.53 24.51
CA ALA A 526 -5.96 -16.85 25.85
C ALA A 526 -5.60 -18.35 26.00
N GLY A 527 -6.43 -19.24 25.45
CA GLY A 527 -6.17 -20.68 25.43
C GLY A 527 -4.90 -21.04 24.65
N ARG A 528 -4.72 -20.47 23.45
CA ARG A 528 -3.50 -20.66 22.65
C ARG A 528 -2.25 -20.15 23.37
N LYS A 529 -2.31 -18.93 23.91
CA LYS A 529 -1.19 -18.33 24.67
C LYS A 529 -0.77 -19.19 25.86
N SER A 530 -1.73 -19.69 26.63
CA SER A 530 -1.47 -20.60 27.75
C SER A 530 -0.75 -21.88 27.30
N LEU A 531 -1.17 -22.45 26.16
CA LEU A 531 -0.55 -23.63 25.56
C LEU A 531 0.87 -23.35 25.08
N THR A 532 1.09 -22.24 24.38
CA THR A 532 2.41 -21.80 23.90
C THR A 532 3.39 -21.61 25.06
N LEU A 533 2.97 -20.94 26.13
CA LEU A 533 3.79 -20.73 27.33
C LEU A 533 4.10 -22.05 28.05
N SER A 534 3.12 -22.94 28.18
CA SER A 534 3.32 -24.28 28.78
C SER A 534 4.29 -25.12 27.95
N PHE A 535 4.20 -25.03 26.62
CA PHE A 535 5.10 -25.74 25.71
C PHE A 535 6.52 -25.18 25.79
N LEU A 536 6.69 -23.86 25.87
CA LEU A 536 7.98 -23.23 26.11
C LEU A 536 8.63 -23.68 27.42
N ASP A 537 7.84 -23.82 28.50
CA ASP A 537 8.35 -24.34 29.76
C ASP A 537 8.77 -25.81 29.67
N TRP A 538 7.99 -26.62 28.96
CA TRP A 538 8.36 -28.02 28.67
C TRP A 538 9.65 -28.12 27.84
N VAL A 539 9.82 -27.29 26.82
CA VAL A 539 11.06 -27.22 26.02
C VAL A 539 12.26 -26.83 26.89
N LYS A 540 12.09 -25.93 27.88
CA LYS A 540 13.18 -25.61 28.83
C LYS A 540 13.61 -26.82 29.66
N GLN A 541 12.70 -27.72 30.00
CA GLN A 541 13.01 -28.95 30.74
C GLN A 541 13.72 -30.00 29.87
N LEU A 542 13.53 -29.95 28.55
CA LEU A 542 14.20 -30.85 27.60
C LEU A 542 15.68 -30.56 27.36
N ARG A 543 16.23 -29.51 27.98
CA ARG A 543 17.65 -29.13 27.80
C ARG A 543 18.54 -30.36 27.90
N VAL A 544 19.10 -30.74 26.76
CA VAL A 544 20.09 -31.81 26.69
C VAL A 544 21.36 -31.28 27.32
N THR A 545 21.57 -31.59 28.60
CA THR A 545 22.84 -31.36 29.26
C THR A 545 23.81 -32.44 28.78
N LEU A 546 24.88 -32.01 28.10
CA LEU A 546 26.01 -32.91 27.89
C LEU A 546 26.61 -33.22 29.27
N PRO A 547 27.02 -34.47 29.54
CA PRO A 547 27.87 -34.75 30.69
C PRO A 547 29.08 -33.82 30.61
N SER A 548 29.33 -33.05 31.67
CA SER A 548 30.39 -32.03 31.73
C SER A 548 31.78 -32.59 31.37
N GLU A 549 31.99 -33.87 31.60
CA GLU A 549 33.21 -34.62 31.24
C GLU A 549 33.50 -34.67 29.73
N ILE A 550 32.48 -34.47 28.87
CA ILE A 550 32.64 -34.44 27.40
C ILE A 550 32.86 -33.03 26.89
N GLU A 551 32.31 -32.00 27.55
CA GLU A 551 32.54 -30.60 27.17
C GLU A 551 34.00 -30.20 27.39
N GLU A 552 34.65 -30.66 28.45
CA GLU A 552 36.08 -30.43 28.69
C GLU A 552 37.01 -31.18 27.72
N ALA A 553 36.52 -32.21 27.03
CA ALA A 553 37.31 -32.98 26.06
C ALA A 553 37.21 -32.44 24.62
N ILE A 554 36.29 -31.49 24.36
CA ILE A 554 36.05 -30.88 23.04
C ILE A 554 36.69 -29.49 22.94
N VAL A 555 36.96 -28.82 24.08
CA VAL A 555 37.76 -27.59 24.17
C VAL A 555 39.23 -27.95 24.27
#